data_AF-A0A3C0JMZ4-F1
#
_entry.id   AF-A0A3C0JMZ4-F1
#
_cell.length_a   1.000
_cell.length_b   1.000
_cell.length_c   1.000
_cell.angle_alpha   90.00
_cell.angle_beta   90.00
_cell.angle_gamma   90.00
#
_symmetry.space_group_name_H-M   'P 1'
#
loop_
_entity.id
_entity.type
_entity.pdbx_description
1 polymer ?
#
loop_
_entity_poly.entity_id
_entity_poly.type
_entity_poly.pdbx_seq_one_letter_code
_entity_poly.pdbx_strand_id
1 'polypeptide(L)'
;ACGSGSSYENWAATDGAAGLINLDDVQAAFKDSKSATDFEDRVNQIYEGDGLVLIRASQNGENLTLEGWEDLDGDSEIDDASDDQLFSIVQDTNKEYDMRGYHGNGYYRSHYGAGDFLFTYMVISSLSPRGYYYSTPISRGSSIRNQRSRYRQSSAYNRQAQRNSNFNRKQSSFSGSRYQQSRSNVSSNRQTYQQTQKSSGSFKNSNAVSRPRAGSSFRSSSRSGARGAGGGMRVRTSHRN
;
A
#
# COMPACT_ATOMS: atom_id res chain seq x y z
N ALA A 1 -28.46 21.76 2.44
CA ALA A 1 -27.12 21.43 2.93
C ALA A 1 -26.73 20.07 2.37
N CYS A 2 -25.59 19.96 1.69
CA CYS A 2 -25.17 18.71 1.06
C CYS A 2 -24.42 17.84 2.08
N GLY A 3 -24.95 16.64 2.37
CA GLY A 3 -24.26 15.64 3.18
C GLY A 3 -23.11 14.98 2.42
N SER A 4 -22.01 15.70 2.19
CA SER A 4 -20.77 15.16 1.62
C SER A 4 -19.94 14.43 2.67
N GLY A 5 -20.57 13.55 3.46
CA GLY A 5 -19.85 12.53 4.19
C GLY A 5 -19.23 11.55 3.19
N SER A 6 -18.04 11.05 3.47
CA SER A 6 -17.47 9.91 2.75
C SER A 6 -18.51 8.79 2.74
N SER A 7 -19.00 8.37 1.58
CA SER A 7 -19.80 7.15 1.50
C SER A 7 -18.90 5.94 1.70
N TYR A 8 -19.46 4.83 2.17
CA TYR A 8 -18.72 3.58 2.28
C TYR A 8 -18.06 3.20 0.95
N GLU A 9 -18.77 3.39 -0.15
CA GLU A 9 -18.33 3.08 -1.52
C GLU A 9 -17.13 3.96 -1.93
N ASN A 10 -17.11 5.23 -1.52
CA ASN A 10 -15.97 6.13 -1.76
C ASN A 10 -14.76 5.75 -0.90
N TRP A 11 -14.98 5.31 0.34
CA TRP A 11 -13.91 4.84 1.24
C TRP A 11 -13.32 3.50 0.78
N ALA A 12 -14.14 2.49 0.49
CA ALA A 12 -13.70 1.17 0.02
C ALA A 12 -13.00 1.24 -1.36
N ALA A 13 -13.30 2.29 -2.14
CA ALA A 13 -12.56 2.62 -3.35
C ALA A 13 -11.16 3.21 -3.08
N THR A 14 -10.78 3.65 -1.89
CA THR A 14 -9.45 4.23 -1.66
C THR A 14 -8.32 3.21 -1.83
N ASP A 15 -7.11 3.70 -2.09
CA ASP A 15 -5.91 2.85 -2.15
C ASP A 15 -5.66 2.14 -0.80
N GLY A 16 -5.84 2.86 0.33
CA GLY A 16 -5.61 2.32 1.67
C GLY A 16 -6.64 1.27 2.10
N ALA A 17 -7.95 1.51 1.89
CA ALA A 17 -8.98 0.52 2.23
C ALA A 17 -8.87 -0.79 1.41
N ALA A 18 -8.23 -0.71 0.24
CA ALA A 18 -7.99 -1.83 -0.67
C ALA A 18 -6.68 -2.60 -0.41
N GLY A 19 -5.91 -2.25 0.62
CA GLY A 19 -4.64 -2.92 0.93
C GLY A 19 -3.49 -2.59 -0.02
N LEU A 20 -3.55 -1.47 -0.73
CA LEU A 20 -2.52 -1.14 -1.72
C LEU A 20 -1.30 -0.51 -1.05
N ILE A 21 -0.12 -1.01 -1.41
CA ILE A 21 1.16 -0.55 -0.89
C ILE A 21 2.15 -0.29 -2.04
N ASN A 22 3.06 0.68 -1.84
CA ASN A 22 4.09 1.01 -2.82
C ASN A 22 5.23 0.00 -2.73
N LEU A 23 5.18 -1.04 -3.57
CA LEU A 23 6.15 -2.13 -3.54
C LEU A 23 7.53 -1.75 -4.05
N ASP A 24 7.68 -0.71 -4.89
CA ASP A 24 9.01 -0.17 -5.22
C ASP A 24 9.68 0.42 -3.96
N ASP A 25 8.93 1.18 -3.14
CA ASP A 25 9.44 1.74 -1.88
C ASP A 25 9.64 0.65 -0.80
N VAL A 26 8.81 -0.41 -0.76
CA VAL A 26 9.02 -1.54 0.17
C VAL A 26 10.27 -2.33 -0.20
N GLN A 27 10.52 -2.57 -1.49
CA GLN A 27 11.76 -3.21 -1.95
C GLN A 27 12.99 -2.37 -1.61
N ALA A 28 12.91 -1.04 -1.76
CA ALA A 28 13.98 -0.14 -1.34
C ALA A 28 14.17 -0.14 0.18
N ALA A 29 13.07 -0.09 0.95
CA ALA A 29 13.12 -0.18 2.41
C ALA A 29 13.77 -1.49 2.87
N PHE A 30 13.45 -2.62 2.25
CA PHE A 30 14.07 -3.91 2.55
C PHE A 30 15.60 -3.84 2.36
N LYS A 31 16.08 -3.36 1.20
CA LYS A 31 17.52 -3.24 0.91
C LYS A 31 18.26 -2.25 1.81
N ASP A 32 17.60 -1.16 2.18
CA ASP A 32 18.20 -0.05 2.95
C ASP A 32 18.03 -0.19 4.48
N SER A 33 17.35 -1.22 4.97
CA SER A 33 17.02 -1.41 6.39
C SER A 33 18.15 -2.05 7.19
N LYS A 34 18.31 -1.60 8.45
CA LYS A 34 19.40 -2.02 9.35
C LYS A 34 18.97 -2.94 10.49
N SER A 35 17.67 -3.07 10.75
CA SER A 35 17.11 -3.88 11.83
C SER A 35 15.64 -4.22 11.57
N ALA A 36 15.10 -5.19 12.32
CA ALA A 36 13.69 -5.58 12.27
C ALA A 36 12.76 -4.37 12.46
N THR A 37 12.99 -3.62 13.55
CA THR A 37 12.28 -2.38 13.88
C THR A 37 12.40 -1.33 12.78
N ASP A 38 13.59 -1.07 12.23
CA ASP A 38 13.77 -0.11 11.15
C ASP A 38 13.01 -0.51 9.86
N PHE A 39 12.90 -1.81 9.57
CA PHE A 39 12.09 -2.30 8.46
C PHE A 39 10.59 -2.17 8.72
N GLU A 40 10.08 -2.66 9.86
CA GLU A 40 8.68 -2.52 10.28
C GLU A 40 8.22 -1.05 10.25
N ASP A 41 9.03 -0.17 10.83
CA ASP A 41 8.75 1.26 10.92
C ASP A 41 8.68 1.91 9.53
N ARG A 42 9.57 1.53 8.60
CA ARG A 42 9.56 2.04 7.21
C ARG A 42 8.37 1.50 6.42
N VAL A 43 8.08 0.20 6.49
CA VAL A 43 6.90 -0.39 5.83
C VAL A 43 5.62 0.28 6.33
N ASN A 44 5.50 0.53 7.63
CA ASN A 44 4.35 1.21 8.22
C ASN A 44 4.26 2.72 7.90
N GLN A 45 5.37 3.37 7.54
CA GLN A 45 5.40 4.72 6.98
C GLN A 45 4.99 4.76 5.50
N ILE A 46 5.37 3.74 4.72
CA ILE A 46 4.96 3.55 3.33
C ILE A 46 3.47 3.19 3.25
N TYR A 47 2.96 2.40 4.20
CA TYR A 47 1.60 1.88 4.17
C TYR A 47 0.53 2.92 4.57
N GLU A 48 -0.39 3.16 3.64
CA GLU A 48 -1.42 4.20 3.71
C GLU A 48 -2.81 3.69 4.10
N GLY A 49 -2.95 2.41 4.48
CA GLY A 49 -4.19 1.86 5.04
C GLY A 49 -4.42 2.17 6.52
N ASP A 50 -5.48 1.58 7.09
CA ASP A 50 -5.87 1.75 8.49
C ASP A 50 -5.01 0.88 9.41
N GLY A 51 -4.97 -0.42 9.14
CA GLY A 51 -4.27 -1.43 9.94
C GLY A 51 -2.75 -1.23 9.98
N LEU A 52 -2.10 -1.92 10.93
CA LEU A 52 -0.65 -2.04 10.94
C LEU A 52 -0.19 -3.02 9.87
N VAL A 53 1.00 -2.82 9.30
CA VAL A 53 1.68 -3.91 8.61
C VAL A 53 2.58 -4.63 9.61
N LEU A 54 2.26 -5.88 9.89
CA LEU A 54 3.06 -6.79 10.70
C LEU A 54 3.97 -7.61 9.79
N ILE A 55 5.15 -7.97 10.27
CA ILE A 55 6.18 -8.68 9.51
C ILE A 55 6.37 -10.08 10.08
N ARG A 56 6.23 -11.08 9.20
CA ARG A 56 6.58 -12.48 9.50
C ARG A 56 7.83 -12.86 8.73
N ALA A 57 8.74 -13.60 9.37
CA ALA A 57 9.89 -14.21 8.72
C ALA A 57 10.00 -15.69 9.11
N SER A 58 10.27 -16.54 8.13
CA SER A 58 10.48 -17.97 8.33
C SER A 58 11.63 -18.51 7.48
N GLN A 59 12.31 -19.53 8.00
CA GLN A 59 13.29 -20.32 7.27
C GLN A 59 12.85 -21.78 7.16
N ASN A 60 12.78 -22.29 5.93
CA ASN A 60 12.46 -23.67 5.60
C ASN A 60 13.64 -24.29 4.83
N GLY A 61 14.59 -24.86 5.57
CA GLY A 61 15.85 -25.35 5.01
C GLY A 61 16.71 -24.19 4.48
N GLU A 62 17.01 -24.21 3.18
CA GLU A 62 17.75 -23.14 2.51
C GLU A 62 16.85 -21.96 2.08
N ASN A 63 15.53 -22.16 2.04
CA ASN A 63 14.58 -21.14 1.61
C ASN A 63 14.22 -20.21 2.76
N LEU A 64 14.39 -18.91 2.54
CA LEU A 64 14.01 -17.85 3.47
C LEU A 64 12.85 -17.03 2.89
N THR A 65 11.84 -16.77 3.70
CA THR A 65 10.61 -16.03 3.31
C THR A 65 10.34 -14.91 4.30
N LEU A 66 10.14 -13.70 3.79
CA LEU A 66 9.56 -12.56 4.52
C LEU A 66 8.18 -12.26 3.97
N GLU A 67 7.23 -11.95 4.86
CA GLU A 67 5.86 -11.59 4.52
C GLU A 67 5.44 -10.31 5.26
N GLY A 68 4.64 -9.47 4.59
CA GLY A 68 3.95 -8.34 5.20
C GLY A 68 2.45 -8.56 5.20
N TRP A 69 1.85 -8.54 6.38
CA TRP A 69 0.41 -8.78 6.64
C TRP A 69 -0.23 -7.51 7.21
N GLU A 70 -1.42 -7.11 6.75
CA GLU A 70 -2.20 -6.08 7.46
C GLU A 70 -3.02 -6.71 8.59
N ASP A 71 -2.76 -6.23 9.80
CA ASP A 71 -3.55 -6.35 11.04
C ASP A 71 -4.95 -5.74 10.82
N LEU A 72 -5.94 -6.58 10.50
CA LEU A 72 -7.30 -6.16 10.11
C LEU A 72 -8.26 -6.05 11.29
N ASP A 73 -8.09 -6.86 12.35
CA ASP A 73 -8.94 -6.83 13.54
C ASP A 73 -8.38 -5.94 14.67
N GLY A 74 -7.08 -5.62 14.65
CA GLY A 74 -6.43 -4.68 15.55
C GLY A 74 -5.69 -5.32 16.73
N ASP A 75 -5.57 -6.64 16.81
CA ASP A 75 -4.96 -7.30 17.97
C ASP A 75 -3.41 -7.22 18.01
N SER A 76 -2.76 -6.94 16.87
CA SER A 76 -1.30 -6.90 16.68
C SER A 76 -0.57 -8.26 16.70
N GLU A 77 -1.30 -9.35 16.51
CA GLU A 77 -0.81 -10.69 16.15
C GLU A 77 -1.02 -10.91 14.62
N ILE A 78 -0.49 -12.00 14.05
CA ILE A 78 -0.73 -12.35 12.63
C ILE A 78 -1.59 -13.61 12.58
N ASP A 79 -2.81 -13.48 12.08
CA ASP A 79 -3.70 -14.62 11.79
C ASP A 79 -4.07 -14.68 10.31
N ASP A 80 -3.61 -15.74 9.62
CA ASP A 80 -3.91 -16.03 8.22
C ASP A 80 -5.44 -16.10 7.93
N ALA A 81 -6.28 -16.31 8.95
CA ALA A 81 -7.74 -16.36 8.84
C ALA A 81 -8.45 -14.99 9.00
N SER A 82 -7.85 -14.00 9.66
CA SER A 82 -8.44 -12.65 9.85
C SER A 82 -7.72 -11.54 9.10
N ASP A 83 -6.41 -11.67 8.84
CA ASP A 83 -5.55 -10.66 8.25
C ASP A 83 -5.41 -10.76 6.73
N ASP A 84 -4.75 -9.76 6.11
CA ASP A 84 -4.50 -9.74 4.67
C ASP A 84 -3.01 -9.65 4.31
N GLN A 85 -2.48 -10.70 3.68
CA GLN A 85 -1.14 -10.69 3.11
C GLN A 85 -1.06 -9.63 1.99
N LEU A 86 -0.13 -8.69 2.11
CA LEU A 86 0.10 -7.61 1.16
C LEU A 86 1.22 -7.94 0.17
N PHE A 87 2.32 -8.52 0.67
CA PHE A 87 3.50 -8.88 -0.10
C PHE A 87 4.31 -10.01 0.53
N SER A 88 5.15 -10.66 -0.28
CA SER A 88 6.24 -11.51 0.19
C SER A 88 7.55 -11.22 -0.56
N ILE A 89 8.66 -11.56 0.08
CA ILE A 89 10.01 -11.56 -0.49
C ILE A 89 10.63 -12.93 -0.20
N VAL A 90 11.04 -13.64 -1.25
CA VAL A 90 11.55 -15.01 -1.18
C VAL A 90 12.90 -15.10 -1.86
N GLN A 91 13.82 -15.88 -1.28
CA GLN A 91 15.05 -16.30 -1.95
C GLN A 91 14.80 -17.58 -2.75
N ASP A 92 15.15 -17.57 -4.04
CA ASP A 92 15.13 -18.75 -4.91
C ASP A 92 16.49 -19.49 -4.88
N THR A 93 16.47 -20.74 -5.31
CA THR A 93 17.57 -21.70 -5.43
C THR A 93 18.84 -21.15 -6.09
N ASN A 94 18.73 -20.22 -7.04
CA ASN A 94 19.88 -19.57 -7.68
C ASN A 94 20.51 -18.42 -6.84
N LYS A 95 20.05 -18.23 -5.60
CA LYS A 95 20.33 -17.06 -4.72
C LYS A 95 19.82 -15.73 -5.30
N GLU A 96 18.86 -15.82 -6.20
CA GLU A 96 18.10 -14.69 -6.72
C GLU A 96 16.90 -14.40 -5.82
N TYR A 97 16.33 -13.20 -5.94
CA TYR A 97 15.32 -12.72 -5.00
C TYR A 97 14.05 -12.30 -5.74
N ASP A 98 12.94 -12.84 -5.28
CA ASP A 98 11.62 -12.69 -5.89
C ASP A 98 10.72 -11.93 -4.91
N MET A 99 10.30 -10.72 -5.27
CA MET A 99 9.27 -9.98 -4.53
C MET A 99 7.94 -10.07 -5.26
N ARG A 100 6.88 -10.41 -4.51
CA ARG A 100 5.54 -10.65 -5.05
C ARG A 100 4.52 -9.85 -4.24
N GLY A 101 3.67 -9.09 -4.92
CA GLY A 101 2.47 -8.52 -4.31
C GLY A 101 1.33 -9.54 -4.24
N TYR A 102 0.43 -9.38 -3.27
CA TYR A 102 -0.74 -10.23 -3.07
C TYR A 102 -2.03 -9.41 -3.18
N HIS A 103 -3.14 -10.08 -3.50
CA HIS A 103 -4.48 -9.48 -3.62
C HIS A 103 -4.48 -8.20 -4.48
N GLY A 104 -4.77 -7.04 -3.88
CA GLY A 104 -4.73 -5.72 -4.53
C GLY A 104 -3.41 -5.43 -5.25
N ASN A 105 -2.32 -5.99 -4.75
CA ASN A 105 -0.96 -5.82 -5.23
C ASN A 105 -0.48 -6.94 -6.17
N GLY A 106 -1.32 -7.94 -6.47
CA GLY A 106 -0.98 -9.15 -7.26
C GLY A 106 -0.50 -8.93 -8.70
N TYR A 107 -0.55 -7.70 -9.20
CA TYR A 107 0.05 -7.31 -10.47
C TYR A 107 1.58 -7.23 -10.38
N TYR A 108 2.12 -6.94 -9.21
CA TYR A 108 3.53 -6.64 -8.98
C TYR A 108 4.36 -7.90 -8.82
N ARG A 109 5.43 -7.98 -9.61
CA ARG A 109 6.52 -8.92 -9.44
C ARG A 109 7.82 -8.20 -9.78
N SER A 110 8.83 -8.36 -8.95
CA SER A 110 10.19 -7.94 -9.26
C SER A 110 11.17 -9.05 -8.89
N HIS A 111 12.20 -9.17 -9.71
CA HIS A 111 13.30 -10.11 -9.54
C HIS A 111 14.59 -9.31 -9.49
N TYR A 112 15.49 -9.64 -8.58
CA TYR A 112 16.79 -9.00 -8.44
C TYR A 112 17.89 -10.02 -8.10
N GLY A 113 19.06 -9.80 -8.70
CA GLY A 113 20.14 -10.79 -8.79
C GLY A 113 20.93 -11.02 -7.51
N ALA A 114 21.86 -11.97 -7.59
CA ALA A 114 22.57 -12.61 -6.46
C ALA A 114 23.59 -11.74 -5.67
N GLY A 115 23.34 -10.44 -5.46
CA GLY A 115 24.30 -9.49 -4.89
C GLY A 115 23.76 -8.48 -3.87
N ASP A 116 22.58 -8.72 -3.29
CA ASP A 116 21.66 -7.63 -2.95
C ASP A 116 20.95 -7.77 -1.56
N PHE A 117 21.60 -7.98 -0.40
CA PHE A 117 22.99 -8.35 -0.07
C PHE A 117 22.97 -9.35 1.11
N LEU A 118 23.60 -10.53 0.94
CA LEU A 118 23.42 -11.75 1.77
C LEU A 118 21.97 -11.99 2.28
N PHE A 119 21.01 -11.89 1.36
CA PHE A 119 19.54 -11.83 1.54
C PHE A 119 19.05 -10.86 2.63
N THR A 120 19.42 -9.58 2.50
CA THR A 120 19.24 -8.53 3.52
C THR A 120 19.66 -9.05 4.89
N TYR A 121 20.90 -9.54 4.92
CA TYR A 121 21.54 -10.30 5.99
C TYR A 121 20.65 -11.36 6.68
N MET A 122 20.24 -12.36 5.90
CA MET A 122 19.36 -13.49 6.29
C MET A 122 18.02 -13.07 6.90
N VAL A 123 17.26 -12.25 6.16
CA VAL A 123 15.97 -11.68 6.58
C VAL A 123 16.12 -10.88 7.88
N ILE A 124 17.19 -10.08 7.95
CA ILE A 124 17.65 -9.38 9.14
C ILE A 124 17.80 -10.37 10.33
N SER A 125 18.63 -11.40 10.11
CA SER A 125 18.94 -12.50 11.03
C SER A 125 17.71 -13.04 11.77
N SER A 126 16.70 -13.37 10.97
CA SER A 126 15.38 -13.86 11.36
C SER A 126 14.73 -13.06 12.51
N LEU A 127 14.98 -11.75 12.54
CA LEU A 127 14.30 -10.76 13.39
C LEU A 127 14.39 -11.08 14.91
N SER A 128 15.43 -11.83 15.25
CA SER A 128 15.86 -12.40 16.55
C SER A 128 15.62 -11.56 17.82
N PRO A 129 15.47 -12.23 18.99
CA PRO A 129 16.69 -12.45 19.79
C PRO A 129 17.51 -13.72 19.53
N ARG A 130 16.91 -14.89 19.24
CA ARG A 130 17.67 -16.18 19.10
C ARG A 130 17.01 -17.29 18.24
N GLY A 131 16.33 -17.03 17.12
CA GLY A 131 15.70 -18.14 16.36
C GLY A 131 15.21 -17.82 14.95
N TYR A 132 15.10 -18.87 14.12
CA TYR A 132 14.83 -18.83 12.67
C TYR A 132 13.36 -18.57 12.26
N TYR A 133 12.53 -18.10 13.19
CA TYR A 133 11.14 -17.70 12.98
C TYR A 133 10.82 -16.44 13.78
N TYR A 134 10.03 -15.54 13.20
CA TYR A 134 9.56 -14.33 13.85
C TYR A 134 8.18 -13.89 13.36
N SER A 135 7.43 -13.28 14.27
CA SER A 135 6.32 -12.38 13.98
C SER A 135 6.53 -11.10 14.79
N THR A 136 6.04 -9.96 14.29
CA THR A 136 6.02 -8.67 15.03
C THR A 136 5.44 -8.88 16.43
N PRO A 137 6.19 -8.60 17.52
CA PRO A 137 5.67 -8.74 18.87
C PRO A 137 4.46 -7.84 19.13
N ILE A 138 3.37 -8.39 19.68
CA ILE A 138 2.13 -7.68 20.07
C ILE A 138 2.43 -6.38 20.85
N SER A 139 3.43 -6.40 21.73
CA SER A 139 3.87 -5.24 22.52
C SER A 139 4.36 -4.05 21.69
N ARG A 140 4.79 -4.27 20.44
CA ARG A 140 5.19 -3.20 19.50
C ARG A 140 4.01 -2.53 18.80
N GLY A 141 2.83 -3.17 18.72
CA GLY A 141 1.68 -2.64 18.01
C GLY A 141 1.31 -1.21 18.43
N SER A 142 1.25 -0.94 19.73
CA SER A 142 1.02 0.42 20.27
C SER A 142 2.12 1.41 19.88
N SER A 143 3.40 1.00 19.90
CA SER A 143 4.52 1.86 19.50
C SER A 143 4.43 2.24 18.02
N ILE A 144 4.19 1.26 17.15
CA ILE A 144 4.09 1.45 15.70
C ILE A 144 2.87 2.34 15.37
N ARG A 145 1.70 2.13 16.01
CA ARG A 145 0.51 3.00 15.82
C ARG A 145 0.81 4.46 16.17
N ASN A 146 1.46 4.70 17.31
CA ASN A 146 1.86 6.05 17.73
C ASN A 146 2.86 6.69 16.76
N GLN A 147 3.83 5.93 16.28
CA GLN A 147 4.82 6.38 15.30
C GLN A 147 4.20 6.71 13.94
N ARG A 148 3.28 5.87 13.43
CA ARG A 148 2.51 6.13 12.20
C ARG A 148 1.69 7.41 12.31
N SER A 149 0.97 7.60 13.43
CA SER A 149 0.15 8.79 13.67
C SER A 149 1.01 10.07 13.65
N ARG A 150 2.13 10.08 14.38
CA ARG A 150 3.10 11.20 14.37
C ARG A 150 3.73 11.42 13.00
N TYR A 151 4.07 10.34 12.29
CA TYR A 151 4.65 10.42 10.95
C TYR A 151 3.68 11.04 9.95
N ARG A 152 2.40 10.62 9.94
CA ARG A 152 1.35 11.17 9.06
C ARG A 152 1.07 12.66 9.31
N GLN A 153 1.40 13.18 10.48
CA GLN A 153 1.34 14.62 10.82
C GLN A 153 2.60 15.39 10.38
N SER A 154 3.65 14.72 9.92
CA SER A 154 4.94 15.33 9.56
C SER A 154 5.02 15.80 8.10
N SER A 155 5.92 16.75 7.81
CA SER A 155 6.22 17.16 6.44
C SER A 155 6.92 16.09 5.60
N ALA A 156 7.52 15.07 6.23
CA ALA A 156 8.15 13.94 5.55
C ALA A 156 7.11 13.02 4.90
N TYR A 157 5.97 12.81 5.55
CA TYR A 157 4.87 12.01 5.03
C TYR A 157 4.34 12.55 3.70
N ASN A 158 4.23 13.87 3.51
CA ASN A 158 3.80 14.45 2.22
C ASN A 158 4.67 13.96 1.04
N ARG A 159 5.97 13.75 1.25
CA ARG A 159 6.89 13.21 0.23
C ARG A 159 6.64 11.72 -0.01
N GLN A 160 6.48 10.91 1.04
CA GLN A 160 6.13 9.49 0.93
C GLN A 160 4.80 9.29 0.19
N ALA A 161 3.81 10.06 0.57
CA ALA A 161 2.47 10.04 0.00
C ALA A 161 2.49 10.47 -1.49
N GLN A 162 3.39 11.39 -1.86
CA GLN A 162 3.68 11.71 -3.28
C GLN A 162 4.38 10.54 -4.00
N ARG A 163 5.34 9.83 -3.37
CA ARG A 163 5.96 8.62 -3.95
C ARG A 163 4.92 7.53 -4.23
N ASN A 164 4.07 7.22 -3.26
CA ASN A 164 2.97 6.26 -3.44
C ASN A 164 2.04 6.63 -4.60
N SER A 165 1.67 7.92 -4.68
CA SER A 165 0.84 8.44 -5.79
C SER A 165 1.54 8.32 -7.15
N ASN A 166 2.86 8.51 -7.20
CA ASN A 166 3.66 8.37 -8.42
C ASN A 166 3.83 6.90 -8.82
N PHE A 167 4.06 6.00 -7.85
CA PHE A 167 4.09 4.55 -8.04
C PHE A 167 2.76 4.06 -8.62
N ASN A 168 1.64 4.44 -8.02
CA ASN A 168 0.31 4.04 -8.51
C ASN A 168 0.04 4.52 -9.95
N ARG A 169 0.47 5.74 -10.30
CA ARG A 169 0.42 6.24 -11.69
C ARG A 169 1.36 5.47 -12.64
N LYS A 170 2.61 5.21 -12.23
CA LYS A 170 3.60 4.41 -12.98
C LYS A 170 3.06 3.01 -13.28
N GLN A 171 2.53 2.31 -12.27
CA GLN A 171 2.00 0.96 -12.41
C GLN A 171 0.71 0.92 -13.25
N SER A 172 -0.15 1.95 -13.17
CA SER A 172 -1.32 2.05 -14.06
C SER A 172 -0.97 2.20 -15.54
N SER A 173 0.23 2.71 -15.86
CA SER A 173 0.75 2.79 -17.22
C SER A 173 1.52 1.52 -17.63
N PHE A 174 2.45 1.08 -16.78
CA PHE A 174 3.37 -0.03 -17.08
C PHE A 174 2.69 -1.41 -17.02
N SER A 175 1.97 -1.70 -15.94
CA SER A 175 1.23 -2.96 -15.75
C SER A 175 -0.21 -2.90 -16.28
N GLY A 176 -0.71 -1.71 -16.63
CA GLY A 176 -1.93 -1.50 -17.43
C GLY A 176 -3.16 -2.25 -16.90
N SER A 177 -3.71 -3.14 -17.73
CA SER A 177 -4.88 -3.95 -17.39
C SER A 177 -4.67 -4.87 -16.17
N ARG A 178 -3.46 -5.44 -16.00
CA ARG A 178 -3.13 -6.28 -14.84
C ARG A 178 -3.21 -5.48 -13.55
N TYR A 179 -2.72 -4.24 -13.55
CA TYR A 179 -2.83 -3.33 -12.41
C TYR A 179 -4.29 -3.04 -12.04
N GLN A 180 -5.11 -2.70 -13.04
CA GLN A 180 -6.53 -2.39 -12.83
C GLN A 180 -7.33 -3.62 -12.33
N GLN A 181 -7.04 -4.81 -12.86
CA GLN A 181 -7.65 -6.07 -12.45
C GLN A 181 -7.25 -6.44 -11.01
N SER A 182 -5.95 -6.52 -10.71
CA SER A 182 -5.47 -6.90 -9.38
C SER A 182 -5.94 -5.93 -8.30
N ARG A 183 -6.00 -4.63 -8.56
CA ARG A 183 -6.53 -3.63 -7.61
C ARG A 183 -7.99 -3.80 -7.22
N SER A 184 -8.74 -4.65 -7.92
CA SER A 184 -10.12 -5.02 -7.60
C SER A 184 -10.22 -6.40 -6.93
N ASN A 185 -9.11 -7.15 -6.89
CA ASN A 185 -9.00 -8.48 -6.30
C ASN A 185 -8.56 -8.40 -4.83
N VAL A 186 -9.48 -8.00 -3.95
CA VAL A 186 -9.27 -7.98 -2.49
C VAL A 186 -9.55 -9.36 -1.87
N SER A 187 -8.81 -9.75 -0.84
CA SER A 187 -8.99 -11.04 -0.15
C SER A 187 -10.36 -11.18 0.52
N SER A 188 -10.75 -12.42 0.85
CA SER A 188 -11.92 -12.72 1.69
C SER A 188 -11.89 -11.95 3.01
N ASN A 189 -10.73 -11.92 3.64
CA ASN A 189 -10.52 -11.33 4.96
C ASN A 189 -10.70 -9.81 4.88
N ARG A 190 -10.12 -9.17 3.85
CA ARG A 190 -10.35 -7.75 3.54
C ARG A 190 -11.80 -7.44 3.15
N GLN A 191 -12.49 -8.32 2.43
CA GLN A 191 -13.92 -8.13 2.13
C GLN A 191 -14.76 -8.16 3.41
N THR A 192 -14.47 -9.09 4.34
CA THR A 192 -15.10 -9.15 5.66
C THR A 192 -14.80 -7.91 6.48
N TYR A 193 -13.54 -7.47 6.53
CA TYR A 193 -13.15 -6.20 7.16
C TYR A 193 -13.95 -5.02 6.59
N GLN A 194 -14.00 -4.86 5.26
CA GLN A 194 -14.75 -3.77 4.63
C GLN A 194 -16.25 -3.85 4.97
N GLN A 195 -16.86 -5.04 4.97
CA GLN A 195 -18.26 -5.22 5.41
C GLN A 195 -18.47 -4.85 6.89
N THR A 196 -17.54 -5.22 7.78
CA THR A 196 -17.55 -4.85 9.20
C THR A 196 -17.37 -3.34 9.41
N GLN A 197 -16.49 -2.70 8.63
CA GLN A 197 -16.37 -1.25 8.61
C GLN A 197 -17.68 -0.59 8.14
N LYS A 198 -18.36 -1.16 7.13
CA LYS A 198 -19.67 -0.69 6.64
C LYS A 198 -20.75 -0.76 7.72
N SER A 199 -20.87 -1.90 8.40
CA SER A 199 -21.94 -2.16 9.38
C SER A 199 -21.74 -1.38 10.68
N SER A 200 -20.50 -1.28 11.17
CA SER A 200 -20.15 -0.45 12.33
C SER A 200 -20.14 1.05 12.04
N GLY A 201 -19.96 1.44 10.77
CA GLY A 201 -19.77 2.83 10.37
C GLY A 201 -18.37 3.38 10.63
N SER A 202 -17.44 2.54 11.11
CA SER A 202 -16.06 2.93 11.46
C SER A 202 -15.24 3.46 10.29
N PHE A 203 -15.63 3.16 9.03
CA PHE A 203 -15.04 3.78 7.82
C PHE A 203 -15.05 5.32 7.84
N LYS A 204 -15.94 5.96 8.61
CA LYS A 204 -16.01 7.42 8.77
C LYS A 204 -14.81 7.99 9.55
N ASN A 205 -14.21 7.18 10.41
CA ASN A 205 -13.06 7.51 11.26
C ASN A 205 -11.76 6.88 10.72
N SER A 206 -11.81 6.33 9.50
CA SER A 206 -10.67 5.80 8.75
C SER A 206 -9.50 6.79 8.73
N ASN A 207 -8.34 6.32 9.17
CA ASN A 207 -7.06 6.99 8.98
C ASN A 207 -6.41 6.62 7.64
N ALA A 208 -6.95 5.64 6.90
CA ALA A 208 -6.52 5.29 5.57
C ALA A 208 -6.63 6.48 4.61
N VAL A 209 -5.67 6.58 3.69
CA VAL A 209 -5.51 7.77 2.86
C VAL A 209 -6.60 7.83 1.79
N SER A 210 -7.44 8.86 1.90
CA SER A 210 -8.54 9.19 0.98
C SER A 210 -8.06 9.68 -0.39
N ARG A 211 -7.35 8.82 -1.13
CA ARG A 211 -7.02 8.99 -2.55
C ARG A 211 -7.99 8.20 -3.41
N PRO A 212 -8.64 8.84 -4.41
CA PRO A 212 -9.31 8.12 -5.48
C PRO A 212 -8.34 7.18 -6.20
N ARG A 213 -8.82 6.01 -6.63
CA ARG A 213 -8.03 5.09 -7.47
C ARG A 213 -7.54 5.84 -8.71
N ALA A 214 -6.32 5.54 -9.16
CA ALA A 214 -5.89 5.97 -10.48
C ALA A 214 -6.85 5.39 -11.54
N GLY A 215 -7.65 6.25 -12.17
CA GLY A 215 -8.73 5.87 -13.10
C GLY A 215 -10.15 5.96 -12.55
N SER A 216 -10.38 6.08 -11.23
CA SER A 216 -11.71 6.37 -10.70
C SER A 216 -12.02 7.87 -10.83
N SER A 217 -12.50 8.28 -12.00
CA SER A 217 -13.15 9.59 -12.12
C SER A 217 -14.47 9.54 -11.36
N PHE A 218 -14.48 10.01 -10.11
CA PHE A 218 -15.71 10.45 -9.45
C PHE A 218 -16.23 11.66 -10.23
N ARG A 219 -17.00 11.40 -11.30
CA ARG A 219 -17.77 12.42 -12.01
C ARG A 219 -18.94 12.83 -11.12
N SER A 220 -18.66 13.60 -10.07
CA SER A 220 -19.68 14.46 -9.50
C SER A 220 -20.12 15.42 -10.60
N SER A 221 -21.32 15.20 -11.13
CA SER A 221 -21.95 16.07 -12.12
C SER A 221 -22.47 17.35 -11.46
N SER A 222 -21.62 18.06 -10.72
CA SER A 222 -21.88 19.40 -10.21
C SER A 222 -21.85 20.40 -11.36
N ARG A 223 -22.95 20.41 -12.12
CA ARG A 223 -23.23 21.33 -13.21
C ARG A 223 -23.59 22.71 -12.62
N SER A 224 -22.59 23.41 -12.10
CA SER A 224 -22.69 24.79 -11.59
C SER A 224 -21.74 25.68 -12.38
N GLY A 225 -22.29 26.55 -13.23
CA GLY A 225 -21.52 27.29 -14.22
C GLY A 225 -20.64 28.39 -13.63
N ALA A 226 -19.45 28.54 -14.19
CA ALA A 226 -18.63 29.75 -14.10
C ALA A 226 -18.41 30.29 -15.51
N ARG A 227 -18.64 31.59 -15.68
CA ARG A 227 -18.57 32.28 -16.99
C ARG A 227 -17.11 32.43 -17.40
N GLY A 228 -16.67 31.67 -18.40
CA GLY A 228 -15.37 31.88 -19.06
C GLY A 228 -15.41 33.17 -19.88
N ALA A 229 -14.70 34.20 -19.44
CA ALA A 229 -14.50 35.43 -20.21
C ALA A 229 -13.70 35.16 -21.49
N GLY A 230 -13.99 35.92 -22.55
CA GLY A 230 -13.46 35.66 -23.89
C GLY A 230 -12.00 36.09 -24.09
N GLY A 231 -11.38 35.53 -25.12
CA GLY A 231 -10.04 35.89 -25.61
C GLY A 231 -9.47 34.80 -26.51
N GLY A 232 -9.69 34.91 -27.83
CA GLY A 232 -9.37 33.79 -28.75
C GLY A 232 -9.59 34.04 -30.24
N MET A 233 -9.09 35.18 -30.74
CA MET A 233 -8.64 35.43 -32.12
C MET A 233 -9.47 34.88 -33.31
N ARG A 234 -10.19 35.76 -34.03
CA ARG A 234 -10.78 35.46 -35.35
C ARG A 234 -9.70 35.38 -36.43
N VAL A 235 -9.57 34.24 -37.10
CA VAL A 235 -8.83 34.12 -38.36
C VAL A 235 -9.66 34.74 -39.48
N ARG A 236 -9.14 35.75 -40.18
CA ARG A 236 -9.71 36.28 -41.43
C ARG A 236 -9.00 35.62 -42.61
N THR A 237 -9.68 34.71 -43.30
CA THR A 237 -9.31 34.28 -44.65
C THR A 237 -9.65 35.39 -45.66
N SER A 238 -8.65 35.83 -46.42
CA SER A 238 -8.83 36.78 -47.51
C SER A 238 -9.09 36.05 -48.83
N HIS A 239 -10.30 36.17 -49.38
CA HIS A 239 -10.50 35.96 -50.82
C HIS A 239 -10.28 37.28 -51.56
N ARG A 240 -9.41 37.23 -52.58
CA ARG A 240 -9.39 38.21 -53.67
C ARG A 240 -10.27 37.68 -54.81
N ASN A 241 -10.98 38.59 -55.47
CA ASN A 241 -11.01 38.63 -56.93
C ASN A 241 -9.97 39.67 -57.36
#